data_AF-A0A1F5DAH3-F1
#
_entry.id   AF-A0A1F5DAH3-F1
#
_cell.length_a   1.000
_cell.length_b   1.000
_cell.length_c   1.000
_cell.angle_alpha   90.00
_cell.angle_beta   90.00
_cell.angle_gamma   90.00
#
_symmetry.space_group_name_H-M   'P 1'
#
loop_
_entity.id
_entity.type
_entity.pdbx_description
1 polymer ?
#
loop_
_entity_poly.entity_id
_entity_poly.type
_entity_poly.pdbx_seq_one_letter_code
_entity_poly.pdbx_strand_id
1 'polypeptide(L)'
;MKQILSGACPLLPGSFEDKSPLDSALVWITRFCRSWKNVLPIIAVASVILVYSMAFAQGSLAAAIAETGEIPSTWNQDYPTVVKALTRHRGDEHLYKNQVNISEDLVISGDQVYVIENCTAVLEGYIMVTDQAQLVIRDAELYNVKRGINGGELVPYPANVYLEDHASLVLENAVIRGEHRILVTLNNYTRAEIESSILEGDLIVFGDSNVELRNSTVSFIKVAQRANIGIHDSHVYYLFYEEEGPLVGDFTFRIEHADFTGVTIESWDSVFEVVRFPIRGCRDFSHTGGVSWGPDWSLRDLYPTAEVLDFSSHDSDIKRYVFILMNCTAIFSEVPELDGIYSYDTELIIDRCRLMDVAMLSGEGVIQDSIITMAFVDGDTKPTFINDKIWIIALRNYTETAEFENTYVETLFVEGSMTGSLKGSVTFGEEALNAYMLGEAVTRIYTLVTQTPKHVLPGARAQLFSPENELVWSGETDENGTATFQITYEPGDIDAKYLLVSTVEDNVCTSTVDLAFTEDPIIHEFEHLPERQNVITLAVQAASTIIILAVLILKKMSSI
;
A
#
# COMPACT_ATOMS: atom_id res chain seq x y z
N MET A 1 15.88 -27.98 -51.61
CA MET A 1 16.70 -27.98 -50.37
C MET A 1 17.44 -26.64 -50.17
N LYS A 2 18.25 -26.16 -51.14
CA LYS A 2 18.84 -24.79 -51.10
C LYS A 2 17.83 -23.63 -51.09
N GLN A 3 16.60 -23.85 -51.56
CA GLN A 3 15.53 -22.85 -51.61
C GLN A 3 14.56 -22.89 -50.43
N ILE A 4 14.70 -23.87 -49.52
CA ILE A 4 13.91 -23.96 -48.27
C ILE A 4 14.68 -23.31 -47.10
N LEU A 5 15.98 -23.05 -47.26
CA LEU A 5 16.86 -22.54 -46.20
C LEU A 5 17.08 -21.01 -46.23
N SER A 6 16.37 -20.26 -47.07
CA SER A 6 16.52 -18.79 -47.14
C SER A 6 15.43 -17.99 -46.41
N GLY A 7 14.55 -18.66 -45.65
CA GLY A 7 13.34 -18.04 -45.09
C GLY A 7 13.23 -17.96 -43.56
N ALA A 8 14.21 -18.42 -42.79
CA ALA A 8 14.10 -18.42 -41.32
C ALA A 8 15.39 -17.90 -40.67
N CYS A 9 15.22 -16.81 -39.91
CA CYS A 9 16.18 -16.09 -39.07
C CYS A 9 17.21 -15.17 -39.76
N PRO A 10 17.05 -13.84 -39.64
CA PRO A 10 18.16 -12.91 -39.69
C PRO A 10 18.80 -12.91 -38.28
N LEU A 11 20.08 -13.24 -38.20
CA LEU A 11 21.04 -12.82 -37.16
C LEU A 11 22.21 -13.80 -37.24
N LEU A 12 23.35 -13.32 -37.74
CA LEU A 12 24.68 -13.53 -37.16
C LEU A 12 25.73 -12.84 -38.04
N PRO A 13 26.52 -11.89 -37.51
CA PRO A 13 27.76 -11.46 -38.12
C PRO A 13 28.92 -12.36 -37.65
N GLY A 14 29.87 -12.66 -38.53
CA GLY A 14 31.13 -13.30 -38.14
C GLY A 14 31.67 -14.24 -39.21
N SER A 15 32.81 -13.87 -39.78
CA SER A 15 33.60 -14.65 -40.74
C SER A 15 33.96 -16.04 -40.20
N PHE A 16 33.61 -17.08 -40.95
CA PHE A 16 34.13 -18.43 -40.73
C PHE A 16 35.48 -18.58 -41.45
N GLU A 17 36.56 -18.70 -40.67
CA GLU A 17 37.81 -19.26 -41.13
C GLU A 17 37.68 -20.78 -41.38
N ASP A 18 38.46 -21.26 -42.34
CA ASP A 18 38.49 -22.61 -42.89
C ASP A 18 38.47 -23.73 -41.84
N LYS A 19 37.28 -24.29 -41.60
CA LYS A 19 37.12 -25.65 -41.06
C LYS A 19 36.38 -26.51 -42.05
N SER A 20 36.76 -27.79 -42.12
CA SER A 20 36.20 -28.71 -43.10
C SER A 20 34.66 -28.75 -42.95
N PRO A 21 33.90 -28.86 -44.05
CA PRO A 21 32.43 -28.89 -44.00
C PRO A 21 31.86 -29.98 -43.07
N LEU A 22 32.64 -31.03 -42.81
CA LEU A 22 32.28 -32.13 -41.94
C LEU A 22 32.32 -31.73 -40.46
N ASP A 23 33.27 -30.90 -40.04
CA ASP A 23 33.42 -30.46 -38.65
C ASP A 23 32.32 -29.47 -38.27
N SER A 24 31.96 -28.58 -39.18
CA SER A 24 30.83 -27.65 -39.01
C SER A 24 29.49 -28.38 -38.93
N ALA A 25 29.31 -29.45 -39.72
CA ALA A 25 28.12 -30.30 -39.65
C ALA A 25 28.04 -31.09 -38.34
N LEU A 26 29.16 -31.62 -37.84
CA LEU A 26 29.23 -32.34 -36.56
C LEU A 26 28.93 -31.41 -35.37
N VAL A 27 29.47 -30.19 -35.35
CA VAL A 27 29.16 -29.20 -34.31
C VAL A 27 27.67 -28.81 -34.36
N TRP A 28 27.10 -28.66 -35.55
CA TRP A 28 25.68 -28.36 -35.71
C TRP A 28 24.78 -29.51 -35.24
N ILE A 29 25.06 -30.76 -35.63
CA ILE A 29 24.32 -31.95 -35.19
C ILE A 29 24.43 -32.12 -33.67
N THR A 30 25.59 -31.87 -33.08
CA THR A 30 25.78 -31.98 -31.62
C THR A 30 24.99 -30.91 -30.86
N ARG A 31 24.93 -29.67 -31.38
CA ARG A 31 24.10 -28.59 -30.82
C ARG A 31 22.61 -28.85 -30.99
N PHE A 32 22.20 -29.33 -32.17
CA PHE A 32 20.82 -29.71 -32.46
C PHE A 32 20.33 -30.84 -31.53
N CYS A 33 21.14 -31.90 -31.36
CA CYS A 33 20.83 -33.01 -30.46
C CYS A 33 20.84 -32.61 -28.96
N ARG A 34 21.65 -31.61 -28.56
CA ARG A 34 21.61 -31.07 -27.19
C ARG A 34 20.33 -30.27 -26.91
N SER A 35 19.90 -29.43 -27.85
CA SER A 35 18.67 -28.63 -27.68
C SER A 35 17.41 -29.50 -27.67
N TRP A 36 17.39 -30.64 -28.38
CA TRP A 36 16.23 -31.54 -28.39
C TRP A 36 16.09 -32.44 -27.15
N LYS A 37 17.16 -32.63 -26.38
CA LYS A 37 17.15 -33.48 -25.18
C LYS A 37 16.24 -32.94 -24.07
N ASN A 38 15.99 -31.63 -24.06
CA ASN A 38 15.12 -30.97 -23.08
C ASN A 38 13.69 -30.75 -23.58
N VAL A 39 13.44 -30.86 -24.89
CA VAL A 39 12.13 -30.58 -25.51
C VAL A 39 11.25 -31.85 -25.57
N LEU A 40 11.85 -33.03 -25.77
CA LEU A 40 11.10 -34.29 -25.84
C LEU A 40 10.27 -34.61 -24.57
N PRO A 41 10.79 -34.43 -23.34
CA PRO A 41 10.02 -34.66 -22.12
C PRO A 41 8.82 -33.71 -21.99
N ILE A 42 8.98 -32.45 -22.43
CA ILE A 42 7.92 -31.43 -22.36
C ILE A 42 6.78 -31.78 -23.32
N ILE A 43 7.11 -32.21 -24.55
CA ILE A 43 6.11 -32.64 -25.53
C ILE A 43 5.38 -33.91 -25.06
N ALA A 44 6.09 -34.84 -24.42
CA ALA A 44 5.46 -36.05 -23.86
C ALA A 44 4.48 -35.70 -22.72
N VAL A 45 4.85 -34.80 -21.82
CA VAL A 45 3.98 -34.33 -20.73
C VAL A 45 2.76 -33.58 -21.27
N ALA A 46 2.96 -32.66 -22.23
CA ALA A 46 1.86 -31.93 -22.86
C ALA A 46 0.88 -32.84 -23.62
N SER A 47 1.40 -33.90 -24.27
CA SER A 47 0.57 -34.90 -24.95
C SER A 47 -0.26 -35.74 -23.98
N VAL A 48 0.31 -36.09 -22.82
CA VAL A 48 -0.41 -36.81 -21.75
C VAL A 48 -1.48 -35.92 -21.14
N ILE A 49 -1.18 -34.64 -20.87
CA ILE A 49 -2.18 -33.66 -20.38
C ILE A 49 -3.33 -33.50 -21.39
N LEU A 50 -3.03 -33.38 -22.69
CA LEU A 50 -4.05 -33.21 -23.72
C LEU A 50 -4.96 -34.45 -23.83
N VAL A 51 -4.39 -35.66 -23.79
CA VAL A 51 -5.16 -36.91 -23.83
C VAL A 51 -5.99 -37.09 -22.55
N TYR A 52 -5.46 -36.71 -21.39
CA TYR A 52 -6.18 -36.76 -20.11
C TYR A 52 -7.35 -35.77 -20.08
N SER A 53 -7.16 -34.57 -20.62
CA SER A 53 -8.18 -33.52 -20.74
C SER A 53 -9.33 -33.94 -21.65
N MET A 54 -9.01 -34.58 -22.78
CA MET A 54 -10.02 -35.08 -23.73
C MET A 54 -10.80 -36.28 -23.17
N ALA A 55 -10.18 -37.13 -22.34
CA ALA A 55 -10.84 -38.27 -21.71
C ALA A 55 -11.82 -37.86 -20.60
N PHE A 56 -11.57 -36.75 -19.90
CA PHE A 56 -12.43 -36.26 -18.82
C PHE A 56 -13.51 -35.27 -19.28
N ALA A 57 -13.32 -34.56 -20.39
CA ALA A 57 -14.28 -33.58 -20.89
C ALA A 57 -15.57 -34.19 -21.49
N GLN A 58 -15.61 -35.50 -21.77
CA GLN A 58 -16.81 -36.15 -22.34
C GLN A 58 -17.75 -36.78 -21.32
N GLY A 59 -17.47 -36.70 -20.01
CA GLY A 59 -18.22 -37.42 -18.98
C GLY A 59 -19.38 -36.68 -18.30
N SER A 60 -19.37 -35.35 -18.22
CA SER A 60 -20.27 -34.65 -17.26
C SER A 60 -21.15 -33.53 -17.85
N LEU A 61 -20.89 -33.04 -19.06
CA LEU A 61 -21.63 -31.89 -19.59
C LEU A 61 -22.85 -32.25 -20.44
N ALA A 62 -22.84 -33.42 -21.11
CA ALA A 62 -23.96 -33.85 -21.95
C ALA A 62 -25.16 -34.42 -21.16
N ALA A 63 -24.94 -34.86 -19.91
CA ALA A 63 -26.00 -35.37 -19.05
C ALA A 63 -26.73 -34.27 -18.25
N ALA A 64 -26.10 -33.11 -18.02
CA ALA A 64 -26.67 -32.03 -17.21
C ALA A 64 -27.60 -31.09 -17.98
N ILE A 65 -27.53 -31.05 -19.33
CA ILE A 65 -28.30 -30.11 -20.15
C ILE A 65 -29.65 -30.71 -20.62
N ALA A 66 -29.88 -32.01 -20.41
CA ALA A 66 -31.05 -32.71 -20.96
C ALA A 66 -32.26 -32.86 -20.02
N GLU A 67 -32.16 -32.55 -18.71
CA GLU A 67 -33.18 -33.07 -17.76
C GLU A 67 -33.97 -32.07 -16.90
N THR A 68 -33.74 -30.75 -16.92
CA THR A 68 -34.57 -29.84 -16.11
C THR A 68 -34.89 -28.53 -16.82
N GLY A 69 -35.78 -28.60 -17.80
CA GLY A 69 -36.42 -27.44 -18.43
C GLY A 69 -37.59 -26.86 -17.65
N GLU A 70 -37.64 -27.02 -16.32
CA GLU A 70 -38.68 -26.42 -15.47
C GLU A 70 -38.06 -25.83 -14.19
N ILE A 71 -38.41 -24.57 -13.92
CA ILE A 71 -38.13 -23.88 -12.65
C ILE A 71 -38.95 -24.58 -11.55
N PRO A 72 -38.36 -24.98 -10.41
CA PRO A 72 -39.11 -25.66 -9.34
C PRO A 72 -40.22 -24.77 -8.78
N SER A 73 -41.46 -25.25 -8.81
CA SER A 73 -42.66 -24.58 -8.28
C SER A 73 -42.73 -24.49 -6.75
N THR A 74 -41.64 -24.82 -6.04
CA THR A 74 -41.57 -24.79 -4.57
C THR A 74 -41.21 -23.42 -3.99
N TRP A 75 -40.98 -22.41 -4.83
CA TRP A 75 -40.61 -21.05 -4.41
C TRP A 75 -41.81 -20.15 -4.05
N ASN A 76 -43.05 -20.65 -4.21
CA ASN A 76 -44.29 -19.95 -3.83
C ASN A 76 -45.05 -20.74 -2.76
N GLN A 77 -44.45 -20.90 -1.57
CA GLN A 77 -45.26 -21.24 -0.39
C GLN A 77 -45.75 -19.92 0.23
N ASP A 78 -47.07 -19.77 0.32
CA ASP A 78 -47.71 -18.65 1.03
C ASP A 78 -47.30 -18.70 2.51
N TYR A 79 -46.25 -17.97 2.88
CA TYR A 79 -45.93 -17.74 4.27
C TYR A 79 -47.02 -16.87 4.90
N PRO A 80 -47.49 -17.17 6.12
CA PRO A 80 -48.44 -16.30 6.80
C PRO A 80 -47.82 -14.91 6.94
N THR A 81 -48.51 -13.90 6.40
CA THR A 81 -48.11 -12.48 6.28
C THR A 81 -47.73 -11.83 7.62
N VAL A 82 -47.99 -12.49 8.76
CA VAL A 82 -47.67 -11.98 10.09
C VAL A 82 -47.26 -13.14 11.00
N VAL A 83 -46.01 -13.15 11.48
CA VAL A 83 -45.59 -14.01 12.57
C VAL A 83 -45.76 -13.24 13.89
N LYS A 84 -46.96 -13.34 14.47
CA LYS A 84 -47.32 -12.71 15.75
C LYS A 84 -47.10 -13.67 16.91
N ALA A 85 -46.17 -13.35 17.81
CA ALA A 85 -45.97 -14.13 19.02
C ALA A 85 -46.25 -13.28 20.28
N LEU A 86 -47.36 -13.57 20.97
CA LEU A 86 -47.82 -12.80 22.13
C LEU A 86 -47.21 -13.30 23.44
N THR A 87 -46.25 -12.58 24.05
CA THR A 87 -46.27 -12.18 25.48
C THR A 87 -45.03 -11.36 25.86
N ARG A 88 -45.23 -10.21 26.52
CA ARG A 88 -44.17 -9.37 27.10
C ARG A 88 -44.13 -9.56 28.62
N HIS A 89 -43.00 -10.01 29.18
CA HIS A 89 -42.72 -9.87 30.62
C HIS A 89 -41.51 -8.96 30.79
N ARG A 90 -41.73 -7.85 31.50
CA ARG A 90 -40.73 -6.83 31.80
C ARG A 90 -39.99 -7.27 33.07
N GLY A 91 -38.73 -7.70 32.97
CA GLY A 91 -37.98 -8.01 34.19
C GLY A 91 -36.58 -8.59 34.07
N ASP A 92 -36.28 -9.47 33.10
CA ASP A 92 -34.99 -10.17 33.06
C ASP A 92 -34.39 -10.19 31.65
N GLU A 93 -33.06 -10.11 31.61
CA GLU A 93 -32.20 -10.01 30.43
C GLU A 93 -32.46 -11.10 29.38
N HIS A 94 -32.63 -10.65 28.12
CA HIS A 94 -32.29 -11.33 26.87
C HIS A 94 -32.99 -12.61 26.41
N LEU A 95 -34.25 -12.86 26.77
CA LEU A 95 -35.01 -13.90 26.06
C LEU A 95 -36.44 -13.42 25.79
N TYR A 96 -36.71 -13.02 24.55
CA TYR A 96 -38.07 -13.15 24.04
C TYR A 96 -38.43 -14.63 24.17
N LYS A 97 -39.46 -14.95 24.96
CA LYS A 97 -39.85 -16.36 25.20
C LYS A 97 -40.26 -17.08 23.92
N ASN A 98 -40.59 -16.32 22.89
CA ASN A 98 -40.98 -16.83 21.58
C ASN A 98 -39.79 -16.75 20.65
N GLN A 99 -39.31 -17.92 20.23
CA GLN A 99 -38.30 -18.06 19.21
C GLN A 99 -38.95 -18.51 17.89
N VAL A 100 -38.57 -17.86 16.80
CA VAL A 100 -38.98 -18.22 15.44
C VAL A 100 -37.71 -18.58 14.68
N ASN A 101 -37.63 -19.77 14.10
CA ASN A 101 -36.47 -20.17 13.30
C ASN A 101 -36.79 -19.96 11.81
N ILE A 102 -35.96 -19.17 11.13
CA ILE A 102 -35.98 -18.95 9.68
C ILE A 102 -34.84 -19.80 9.11
N SER A 103 -35.12 -21.09 8.91
CA SER A 103 -34.14 -22.10 8.51
C SER A 103 -33.84 -22.11 7.00
N GLU A 104 -34.71 -21.51 6.20
CA GLU A 104 -34.59 -21.37 4.75
C GLU A 104 -34.47 -19.89 4.36
N ASP A 105 -34.13 -19.63 3.10
CA ASP A 105 -34.10 -18.26 2.59
C ASP A 105 -35.53 -17.69 2.53
N LEU A 106 -35.71 -16.49 3.09
CA LEU A 106 -36.97 -15.76 3.11
C LEU A 106 -36.97 -14.73 1.99
N VAL A 107 -37.79 -14.96 0.96
CA VAL A 107 -37.99 -14.02 -0.16
C VAL A 107 -39.33 -13.31 0.01
N ILE A 108 -39.30 -11.98 0.00
CA ILE A 108 -40.46 -11.10 0.15
C ILE A 108 -40.50 -10.19 -1.10
N SER A 109 -41.55 -10.28 -1.91
CA SER A 109 -41.59 -9.62 -3.24
C SER A 109 -42.95 -9.00 -3.54
N GLY A 110 -43.06 -8.29 -4.66
CA GLY A 110 -44.28 -7.58 -5.06
C GLY A 110 -44.64 -6.46 -4.08
N ASP A 111 -45.81 -6.56 -3.46
CA ASP A 111 -46.34 -5.62 -2.46
C ASP A 111 -46.47 -6.26 -1.06
N GLN A 112 -45.79 -7.38 -0.84
CA GLN A 112 -45.88 -8.14 0.41
C GLN A 112 -45.26 -7.37 1.57
N VAL A 113 -45.88 -7.50 2.75
CA VAL A 113 -45.32 -7.02 4.02
C VAL A 113 -45.08 -8.22 4.92
N TYR A 114 -43.84 -8.43 5.33
CA TYR A 114 -43.46 -9.46 6.29
C TYR A 114 -43.08 -8.82 7.62
N VAL A 115 -43.69 -9.30 8.72
CA VAL A 115 -43.51 -8.72 10.05
C VAL A 115 -42.91 -9.74 11.02
N ILE A 116 -41.75 -9.39 11.58
CA ILE A 116 -41.11 -10.06 12.72
C ILE A 116 -41.35 -9.19 13.95
N GLU A 117 -42.23 -9.63 14.86
CA GLU A 117 -42.56 -8.82 16.03
C GLU A 117 -42.68 -9.62 17.34
N ASN A 118 -42.23 -9.03 18.44
CA ASN A 118 -42.33 -9.58 19.79
C ASN A 118 -41.68 -10.98 19.96
N CYS A 119 -40.60 -11.24 19.24
CA CYS A 119 -39.90 -12.52 19.25
C CYS A 119 -38.39 -12.37 19.04
N THR A 120 -37.66 -13.47 19.26
CA THR A 120 -36.31 -13.66 18.72
C THR A 120 -36.43 -14.51 17.45
N ALA A 121 -36.18 -13.92 16.29
CA ALA A 121 -36.07 -14.62 15.02
C ALA A 121 -34.62 -15.09 14.82
N VAL A 122 -34.39 -16.40 14.80
CA VAL A 122 -33.08 -16.99 14.51
C VAL A 122 -32.99 -17.25 13.01
N LEU A 123 -32.06 -16.57 12.34
CA LEU A 123 -31.85 -16.63 10.91
C LEU A 123 -30.71 -17.59 10.57
N GLU A 124 -31.01 -18.66 9.84
CA GLU A 124 -30.04 -19.60 9.26
C GLU A 124 -29.88 -19.39 7.73
N GLY A 125 -30.91 -18.81 7.09
CA GLY A 125 -30.94 -18.44 5.66
C GLY A 125 -30.56 -16.99 5.38
N TYR A 126 -30.94 -16.49 4.21
CA TYR A 126 -30.91 -15.08 3.82
C TYR A 126 -32.32 -14.48 3.81
N ILE A 127 -32.45 -13.16 3.99
CA ILE A 127 -33.70 -12.45 3.75
C ILE A 127 -33.51 -11.56 2.51
N MET A 128 -34.34 -11.76 1.48
CA MET A 128 -34.34 -10.96 0.26
C MET A 128 -35.67 -10.22 0.14
N VAL A 129 -35.62 -8.89 -0.02
CA VAL A 129 -36.80 -8.03 -0.17
C VAL A 129 -36.69 -7.27 -1.50
N THR A 130 -37.65 -7.46 -2.39
CA THR A 130 -37.61 -6.89 -3.76
C THR A 130 -38.88 -6.11 -4.11
N ASP A 131 -38.90 -5.49 -5.30
CA ASP A 131 -40.05 -4.74 -5.82
C ASP A 131 -40.50 -3.62 -4.87
N GLN A 132 -41.73 -3.65 -4.36
CA GLN A 132 -42.29 -2.72 -3.36
C GLN A 132 -42.53 -3.39 -2.01
N ALA A 133 -41.93 -4.57 -1.79
CA ALA A 133 -42.15 -5.33 -0.57
C ALA A 133 -41.52 -4.64 0.65
N GLN A 134 -41.99 -5.04 1.83
CA GLN A 134 -41.56 -4.47 3.09
C GLN A 134 -41.22 -5.54 4.12
N LEU A 135 -40.07 -5.40 4.76
CA LEU A 135 -39.69 -6.14 5.97
C LEU A 135 -39.81 -5.22 7.19
N VAL A 136 -40.64 -5.60 8.15
CA VAL A 136 -40.81 -4.88 9.43
C VAL A 136 -40.30 -5.75 10.57
N ILE A 137 -39.34 -5.24 11.34
CA ILE A 137 -38.84 -5.87 12.56
C ILE A 137 -39.12 -4.91 13.72
N ARG A 138 -40.04 -5.29 14.61
CA ARG A 138 -40.52 -4.42 15.71
C ARG A 138 -40.53 -5.13 17.03
N ASP A 139 -40.00 -4.49 18.09
CA ASP A 139 -39.94 -5.09 19.43
C ASP A 139 -39.41 -6.54 19.37
N ALA A 140 -38.37 -6.77 18.56
CA ALA A 140 -37.88 -8.10 18.23
C ALA A 140 -36.35 -8.12 18.10
N GLU A 141 -35.80 -9.32 18.17
CA GLU A 141 -34.38 -9.57 17.90
C GLU A 141 -34.25 -10.46 16.66
N LEU A 142 -33.51 -10.03 15.65
CA LEU A 142 -33.07 -10.88 14.55
C LEU A 142 -31.65 -11.36 14.85
N TYR A 143 -31.52 -12.63 15.20
CA TYR A 143 -30.27 -13.27 15.57
C TYR A 143 -29.73 -14.13 14.43
N ASN A 144 -28.65 -13.73 13.78
CA ASN A 144 -28.03 -14.51 12.71
C ASN A 144 -27.04 -15.55 13.29
N VAL A 145 -27.32 -16.83 13.08
CA VAL A 145 -26.43 -17.94 13.47
C VAL A 145 -25.55 -18.41 12.31
N LYS A 146 -25.83 -17.95 11.09
CA LYS A 146 -25.05 -18.35 9.92
C LYS A 146 -23.70 -17.66 9.97
N ARG A 147 -22.63 -18.46 9.96
CA ARG A 147 -21.28 -17.97 9.73
C ARG A 147 -21.20 -17.36 8.34
N GLY A 148 -21.16 -16.03 8.28
CA GLY A 148 -20.72 -15.33 7.10
C GLY A 148 -19.40 -15.98 6.65
N ILE A 149 -19.29 -16.29 5.36
CA ILE A 149 -18.10 -16.94 4.82
C ILE A 149 -16.93 -15.98 5.06
N ASN A 150 -16.18 -16.22 6.14
CA ASN A 150 -15.02 -15.42 6.49
C ASN A 150 -13.94 -15.66 5.43
N GLY A 151 -13.61 -14.60 4.69
CA GLY A 151 -12.28 -14.31 4.16
C GLY A 151 -11.63 -15.36 3.26
N GLY A 152 -11.62 -15.10 1.96
CA GLY A 152 -10.62 -15.69 1.06
C GLY A 152 -10.93 -15.56 -0.42
N GLU A 153 -12.20 -15.75 -0.80
CA GLU A 153 -12.64 -15.58 -2.18
C GLU A 153 -13.61 -14.42 -2.26
N LEU A 154 -13.35 -13.48 -3.18
CA LEU A 154 -14.15 -12.31 -3.55
C LEU A 154 -15.53 -12.72 -4.13
N VAL A 155 -16.25 -13.61 -3.46
CA VAL A 155 -17.66 -13.82 -3.73
C VAL A 155 -18.36 -12.65 -3.01
N PRO A 156 -19.08 -11.78 -3.74
CA PRO A 156 -19.77 -10.64 -3.14
C PRO A 156 -20.62 -11.16 -1.99
N TYR A 157 -20.28 -10.72 -0.77
CA TYR A 157 -20.87 -11.18 0.48
C TYR A 157 -22.39 -11.25 0.31
N PRO A 158 -23.02 -12.44 0.33
CA PRO A 158 -24.47 -12.51 0.28
C PRO A 158 -24.95 -11.86 1.58
N ALA A 159 -25.52 -10.66 1.45
CA ALA A 159 -26.06 -9.92 2.58
C ALA A 159 -27.06 -10.80 3.31
N ASN A 160 -27.00 -10.80 4.64
CA ASN A 160 -27.96 -11.56 5.45
C ASN A 160 -29.37 -11.01 5.26
N VAL A 161 -29.46 -9.69 5.05
CA VAL A 161 -30.68 -9.00 4.63
C VAL A 161 -30.35 -8.16 3.41
N TYR A 162 -30.92 -8.50 2.26
CA TYR A 162 -30.72 -7.81 0.99
C TYR A 162 -32.02 -7.15 0.54
N LEU A 163 -31.98 -5.85 0.29
CA LEU A 163 -33.10 -5.07 -0.24
C LEU A 163 -32.74 -4.53 -1.62
N GLU A 164 -33.68 -4.63 -2.57
CA GLU A 164 -33.51 -4.17 -3.94
C GLU A 164 -34.76 -3.44 -4.47
N ASP A 165 -34.57 -2.65 -5.52
CA ASP A 165 -35.59 -1.86 -6.22
C ASP A 165 -36.24 -0.79 -5.35
N HIS A 166 -37.52 -0.94 -4.98
CA HIS A 166 -38.27 -0.02 -4.12
C HIS A 166 -38.63 -0.67 -2.77
N ALA A 167 -37.93 -1.75 -2.40
CA ALA A 167 -38.18 -2.46 -1.15
C ALA A 167 -37.90 -1.56 0.07
N SER A 168 -38.57 -1.86 1.18
CA SER A 168 -38.40 -1.11 2.43
C SER A 168 -38.09 -1.97 3.65
N LEU A 169 -37.20 -1.46 4.50
CA LEU A 169 -36.86 -2.02 5.81
C LEU A 169 -37.35 -1.06 6.90
N VAL A 170 -38.06 -1.59 7.89
CA VAL A 170 -38.49 -0.83 9.08
C VAL A 170 -38.00 -1.55 10.33
N LEU A 171 -37.11 -0.90 11.09
CA LEU A 171 -36.62 -1.38 12.38
C LEU A 171 -37.12 -0.45 13.49
N GLU A 172 -37.94 -0.97 14.39
CA GLU A 172 -38.53 -0.20 15.49
C GLU A 172 -38.31 -0.90 16.83
N ASN A 173 -37.50 -0.32 17.72
CA ASN A 173 -37.14 -0.96 18.98
C ASN A 173 -36.65 -2.41 18.78
N ALA A 174 -35.82 -2.61 17.76
CA ALA A 174 -35.33 -3.91 17.34
C ALA A 174 -33.82 -4.04 17.55
N VAL A 175 -33.36 -5.29 17.65
CA VAL A 175 -31.93 -5.62 17.70
C VAL A 175 -31.61 -6.58 16.57
N ILE A 176 -30.66 -6.21 15.71
CA ILE A 176 -30.08 -7.10 14.71
C ILE A 176 -28.65 -7.39 15.12
N ARG A 177 -28.33 -8.65 15.41
CA ARG A 177 -26.98 -9.10 15.80
C ARG A 177 -26.77 -10.57 15.47
N GLY A 178 -25.54 -11.05 15.42
CA GLY A 178 -25.26 -12.45 15.12
C GLY A 178 -24.00 -12.96 15.78
N GLU A 179 -23.73 -14.27 15.66
CA GLU A 179 -22.41 -14.84 16.00
C GLU A 179 -21.29 -14.23 15.16
N HIS A 180 -21.65 -13.75 13.97
CA HIS A 180 -20.78 -13.09 13.02
C HIS A 180 -21.38 -11.74 12.59
N ARG A 181 -20.55 -10.92 11.96
CA ARG A 181 -20.95 -9.61 11.40
C ARG A 181 -22.15 -9.81 10.48
N ILE A 182 -23.28 -9.18 10.81
CA ILE A 182 -24.46 -9.20 9.94
C ILE A 182 -24.28 -8.14 8.87
N LEU A 183 -24.61 -8.48 7.63
CA LEU A 183 -24.64 -7.54 6.53
C LEU A 183 -26.09 -7.24 6.11
N VAL A 184 -26.48 -5.98 6.21
CA VAL A 184 -27.72 -5.42 5.66
C VAL A 184 -27.36 -4.55 4.46
N THR A 185 -27.81 -4.94 3.27
CA THR A 185 -27.53 -4.22 2.03
C THR A 185 -28.81 -3.61 1.47
N LEU A 186 -28.74 -2.31 1.18
CA LEU A 186 -29.76 -1.52 0.52
C LEU A 186 -29.26 -1.15 -0.87
N ASN A 187 -30.00 -1.50 -1.92
CA ASN A 187 -29.58 -1.27 -3.30
C ASN A 187 -30.70 -0.61 -4.14
N ASN A 188 -30.33 0.22 -5.12
CA ASN A 188 -31.26 0.98 -5.95
C ASN A 188 -32.12 2.00 -5.17
N TYR A 189 -33.44 2.04 -5.37
CA TYR A 189 -34.37 3.04 -4.80
C TYR A 189 -34.98 2.58 -3.46
N THR A 190 -34.22 1.81 -2.67
CA THR A 190 -34.72 1.21 -1.43
C THR A 190 -34.82 2.22 -0.30
N ARG A 191 -35.57 1.87 0.74
CA ARG A 191 -35.76 2.72 1.91
C ARG A 191 -35.55 1.97 3.21
N ALA A 192 -34.81 2.55 4.16
CA ALA A 192 -34.70 2.03 5.51
C ALA A 192 -35.07 3.09 6.56
N GLU A 193 -35.94 2.73 7.50
CA GLU A 193 -36.28 3.51 8.68
C GLU A 193 -35.83 2.74 9.92
N ILE A 194 -34.85 3.27 10.66
CA ILE A 194 -34.21 2.61 11.80
C ILE A 194 -34.38 3.49 13.04
N GLU A 195 -35.40 3.19 13.83
CA GLU A 195 -35.78 3.96 15.01
C GLU A 195 -35.59 3.17 16.31
N SER A 196 -34.91 3.78 17.28
CA SER A 196 -34.67 3.22 18.61
C SER A 196 -34.11 1.80 18.59
N SER A 197 -33.27 1.49 17.59
CA SER A 197 -32.83 0.13 17.27
C SER A 197 -31.32 -0.01 17.32
N ILE A 198 -30.84 -1.24 17.48
CA ILE A 198 -29.42 -1.58 17.49
C ILE A 198 -29.12 -2.50 16.30
N LEU A 199 -28.18 -2.09 15.45
CA LEU A 199 -27.63 -2.90 14.37
C LEU A 199 -26.15 -3.19 14.65
N GLU A 200 -25.87 -4.36 15.23
CA GLU A 200 -24.52 -4.89 15.48
C GLU A 200 -23.94 -5.52 14.20
N GLY A 201 -23.93 -4.75 13.12
CA GLY A 201 -23.54 -5.21 11.79
C GLY A 201 -23.26 -4.05 10.84
N ASP A 202 -23.19 -4.38 9.57
CA ASP A 202 -22.92 -3.46 8.48
C ASP A 202 -24.22 -3.07 7.81
N LEU A 203 -24.40 -1.76 7.66
CA LEU A 203 -25.38 -1.19 6.79
C LEU A 203 -24.68 -0.68 5.54
N ILE A 204 -24.79 -1.40 4.43
CA ILE A 204 -24.23 -0.97 3.15
C ILE A 204 -25.35 -0.39 2.29
N VAL A 205 -25.17 0.84 1.85
CA VAL A 205 -26.18 1.63 1.13
C VAL A 205 -25.65 1.98 -0.26
N PHE A 206 -26.34 1.50 -1.29
CA PHE A 206 -26.04 1.73 -2.70
C PHE A 206 -27.21 2.40 -3.43
N GLY A 207 -26.93 2.98 -4.60
CA GLY A 207 -27.94 3.57 -5.48
C GLY A 207 -28.63 4.79 -4.88
N ASP A 208 -29.80 5.13 -5.43
CA ASP A 208 -30.69 6.20 -4.96
C ASP A 208 -31.48 5.80 -3.69
N SER A 209 -30.83 5.10 -2.75
CA SER A 209 -31.47 4.60 -1.52
C SER A 209 -31.62 5.69 -0.47
N ASN A 210 -32.61 5.56 0.41
CA ASN A 210 -32.87 6.52 1.49
C ASN A 210 -32.88 5.83 2.86
N VAL A 211 -32.02 6.29 3.77
CA VAL A 211 -31.89 5.77 5.14
C VAL A 211 -32.16 6.86 6.16
N GLU A 212 -33.03 6.58 7.12
CA GLU A 212 -33.34 7.46 8.25
C GLU A 212 -33.07 6.73 9.57
N LEU A 213 -32.06 7.20 10.31
CA LEU A 213 -31.62 6.68 11.60
C LEU A 213 -32.06 7.64 12.71
N ARG A 214 -32.81 7.15 13.70
CA ARG A 214 -33.37 7.96 14.79
C ARG A 214 -33.19 7.27 16.13
N ASN A 215 -32.47 7.89 17.08
CA ASN A 215 -32.24 7.31 18.40
C ASN A 215 -31.66 5.89 18.36
N SER A 216 -30.83 5.58 17.36
CA SER A 216 -30.38 4.22 17.06
C SER A 216 -28.86 4.08 17.24
N THR A 217 -28.39 2.83 17.31
CA THR A 217 -26.96 2.52 17.32
C THR A 217 -26.62 1.60 16.15
N VAL A 218 -25.64 2.00 15.32
CA VAL A 218 -25.18 1.20 14.17
C VAL A 218 -23.66 1.06 14.21
N SER A 219 -23.16 -0.18 14.08
CA SER A 219 -21.73 -0.45 14.12
C SER A 219 -20.97 0.11 12.91
N PHE A 220 -21.50 -0.07 11.71
CA PHE A 220 -20.80 0.37 10.51
C PHE A 220 -21.80 0.74 9.43
N ILE A 221 -21.61 1.90 8.82
CA ILE A 221 -22.37 2.35 7.67
C ILE A 221 -21.38 2.56 6.53
N LYS A 222 -21.53 1.80 5.43
CA LYS A 222 -20.87 2.09 4.16
C LYS A 222 -21.88 2.67 3.19
N VAL A 223 -21.50 3.75 2.54
CA VAL A 223 -22.35 4.50 1.62
C VAL A 223 -21.61 4.59 0.31
N ALA A 224 -22.27 4.18 -0.76
CA ALA A 224 -21.75 4.32 -2.10
C ALA A 224 -22.86 4.83 -3.02
N GLN A 225 -22.46 5.59 -4.05
CA GLN A 225 -23.39 6.19 -5.02
C GLN A 225 -24.37 7.20 -4.37
N ARG A 226 -25.54 7.43 -4.99
CA ARG A 226 -26.48 8.53 -4.73
C ARG A 226 -27.41 8.32 -3.53
N ALA A 227 -26.86 7.82 -2.42
CA ALA A 227 -27.66 7.54 -1.24
C ALA A 227 -27.98 8.82 -0.43
N ASN A 228 -29.17 8.85 0.17
CA ASN A 228 -29.59 9.89 1.10
C ASN A 228 -29.64 9.31 2.52
N ILE A 229 -28.90 9.90 3.45
CA ILE A 229 -28.81 9.37 4.82
C ILE A 229 -29.09 10.48 5.84
N GLY A 230 -30.19 10.33 6.57
CA GLY A 230 -30.54 11.10 7.76
C GLY A 230 -30.11 10.37 9.03
N ILE A 231 -29.33 11.02 9.89
CA ILE A 231 -28.88 10.49 11.19
C ILE A 231 -29.28 11.50 12.27
N HIS A 232 -30.22 11.10 13.13
CA HIS A 232 -30.80 11.94 14.17
C HIS A 232 -30.64 11.28 15.54
N ASP A 233 -30.06 11.97 16.51
CA ASP A 233 -29.92 11.51 17.90
C ASP A 233 -29.35 10.08 18.02
N SER A 234 -28.49 9.67 17.09
CA SER A 234 -28.02 8.28 16.93
C SER A 234 -26.52 8.16 17.14
N HIS A 235 -26.06 6.96 17.47
CA HIS A 235 -24.64 6.63 17.55
C HIS A 235 -24.22 5.75 16.37
N VAL A 236 -23.22 6.17 15.62
CA VAL A 236 -22.64 5.38 14.52
C VAL A 236 -21.17 5.18 14.80
N TYR A 237 -20.72 3.94 14.99
CA TYR A 237 -19.32 3.71 15.31
C TYR A 237 -18.43 4.10 14.13
N TYR A 238 -18.74 3.60 12.93
CA TYR A 238 -17.98 3.91 11.72
C TYR A 238 -18.89 4.31 10.57
N LEU A 239 -18.60 5.44 9.94
CA LEU A 239 -19.24 5.88 8.70
C LEU A 239 -18.16 5.96 7.61
N PHE A 240 -18.35 5.20 6.53
CA PHE A 240 -17.47 5.15 5.37
C PHE A 240 -18.27 5.54 4.13
N TYR A 241 -17.80 6.55 3.39
CA TYR A 241 -18.36 6.93 2.09
C TYR A 241 -17.35 6.65 0.99
N GLU A 242 -17.78 5.96 -0.07
CA GLU A 242 -16.94 5.61 -1.22
C GLU A 242 -17.64 6.00 -2.52
N GLU A 243 -17.01 6.88 -3.29
CA GLU A 243 -17.46 7.25 -4.63
C GLU A 243 -16.99 6.22 -5.66
N GLU A 244 -17.74 5.14 -5.86
CA GLU A 244 -17.47 4.17 -6.93
C GLU A 244 -18.02 4.65 -8.29
N GLY A 245 -17.14 5.23 -9.12
CA GLY A 245 -17.35 5.40 -10.57
C GLY A 245 -17.68 6.82 -11.07
N PRO A 246 -17.71 7.04 -12.40
CA PRO A 246 -17.80 8.37 -13.03
C PRO A 246 -19.20 9.03 -12.97
N LEU A 247 -20.14 8.45 -12.23
CA LEU A 247 -21.50 8.97 -12.11
C LEU A 247 -21.57 9.95 -10.94
N VAL A 248 -21.21 11.20 -11.24
CA VAL A 248 -21.42 12.34 -10.35
C VAL A 248 -22.92 12.48 -10.09
N GLY A 249 -23.33 12.18 -8.86
CA GLY A 249 -24.69 12.36 -8.42
C GLY A 249 -24.70 12.93 -7.02
N ASP A 250 -25.52 13.96 -6.81
CA ASP A 250 -25.67 14.58 -5.49
C ASP A 250 -26.09 13.52 -4.46
N PHE A 251 -25.27 13.31 -3.43
CA PHE A 251 -25.68 12.63 -2.20
C PHE A 251 -25.98 13.68 -1.13
N THR A 252 -26.83 13.34 -0.17
CA THR A 252 -27.17 14.23 0.93
C THR A 252 -27.03 13.50 2.26
N PHE A 253 -26.15 13.98 3.13
CA PHE A 253 -26.11 13.61 4.54
C PHE A 253 -26.83 14.66 5.37
N ARG A 254 -27.84 14.26 6.14
CA ARG A 254 -28.44 15.10 7.17
C ARG A 254 -28.10 14.53 8.53
N ILE A 255 -27.17 15.16 9.24
CA ILE A 255 -26.73 14.73 10.56
C ILE A 255 -27.21 15.74 11.60
N GLU A 256 -27.99 15.29 12.59
CA GLU A 256 -28.52 16.12 13.67
C GLU A 256 -28.31 15.40 15.01
N HIS A 257 -27.51 15.98 15.91
CA HIS A 257 -27.27 15.43 17.25
C HIS A 257 -26.76 13.98 17.26
N ALA A 258 -25.94 13.58 16.29
CA ALA A 258 -25.35 12.25 16.23
C ALA A 258 -23.92 12.22 16.80
N ASP A 259 -23.56 11.09 17.41
CA ASP A 259 -22.23 10.81 17.93
C ASP A 259 -21.53 9.78 17.04
N PHE A 260 -20.26 10.01 16.70
CA PHE A 260 -19.45 9.09 15.87
C PHE A 260 -18.18 8.64 16.59
N THR A 261 -17.74 7.41 16.35
CA THR A 261 -16.39 6.97 16.78
C THR A 261 -15.34 7.31 15.72
N GLY A 262 -15.62 7.01 14.44
CA GLY A 262 -14.79 7.38 13.29
C GLY A 262 -15.62 7.71 12.05
N VAL A 263 -15.15 8.68 11.26
CA VAL A 263 -15.76 9.05 9.96
C VAL A 263 -14.67 9.13 8.89
N THR A 264 -14.90 8.42 7.78
CA THR A 264 -14.07 8.46 6.58
C THR A 264 -14.93 8.74 5.37
N ILE A 265 -14.52 9.77 4.63
CA ILE A 265 -15.24 10.23 3.44
C ILE A 265 -14.23 10.27 2.29
N GLU A 266 -14.46 9.43 1.28
CA GLU A 266 -13.70 9.42 0.03
C GLU A 266 -14.55 10.00 -1.11
N SER A 267 -14.28 11.24 -1.52
CA SER A 267 -14.98 11.88 -2.64
C SER A 267 -14.04 12.64 -3.57
N TRP A 268 -14.35 12.57 -4.87
CA TRP A 268 -13.58 13.21 -5.93
C TRP A 268 -14.19 14.55 -6.39
N ASP A 269 -15.51 14.76 -6.29
CA ASP A 269 -16.18 15.95 -6.86
C ASP A 269 -17.52 16.38 -6.18
N SER A 270 -17.80 15.99 -4.92
CA SER A 270 -19.14 16.16 -4.35
C SER A 270 -19.36 17.39 -3.44
N VAL A 271 -20.60 17.89 -3.42
CA VAL A 271 -21.05 19.02 -2.57
C VAL A 271 -21.65 18.50 -1.26
N PHE A 272 -21.01 18.82 -0.14
CA PHE A 272 -21.52 18.48 1.20
C PHE A 272 -22.35 19.63 1.79
N GLU A 273 -23.63 19.39 2.07
CA GLU A 273 -24.44 20.29 2.91
C GLU A 273 -24.48 19.77 4.36
N VAL A 274 -23.53 20.23 5.18
CA VAL A 274 -23.51 19.93 6.62
C VAL A 274 -24.32 20.98 7.37
N VAL A 275 -25.54 20.63 7.80
CA VAL A 275 -26.50 21.60 8.34
C VAL A 275 -26.20 22.03 9.79
N ARG A 276 -25.45 21.26 10.60
CA ARG A 276 -24.84 21.66 11.90
C ARG A 276 -24.13 20.50 12.59
N PHE A 277 -22.89 20.71 13.04
CA PHE A 277 -22.16 19.78 13.93
C PHE A 277 -22.15 20.29 15.38
N PRO A 278 -22.92 19.70 16.32
CA PRO A 278 -22.53 19.67 17.71
C PRO A 278 -21.76 18.36 17.96
N ILE A 279 -20.50 18.28 17.56
CA ILE A 279 -19.68 17.09 17.85
C ILE A 279 -19.40 17.05 19.35
N ARG A 280 -19.87 16.01 20.04
CA ARG A 280 -19.32 15.60 21.33
C ARG A 280 -18.66 14.23 21.14
N GLY A 281 -17.33 14.18 21.23
CA GLY A 281 -16.61 12.91 21.39
C GLY A 281 -16.17 12.17 20.13
N CYS A 282 -16.14 12.80 18.96
CA CYS A 282 -15.47 12.22 17.78
C CYS A 282 -13.96 12.05 18.08
N ARG A 283 -13.44 10.83 17.86
CA ARG A 283 -12.03 10.51 18.10
C ARG A 283 -11.21 10.57 16.80
N ASP A 284 -11.79 10.19 15.67
CA ASP A 284 -11.11 10.14 14.37
C ASP A 284 -11.99 10.73 13.24
N PHE A 285 -11.47 11.70 12.49
CA PHE A 285 -12.16 12.31 11.34
C PHE A 285 -11.19 12.41 10.17
N SER A 286 -11.57 11.83 9.02
CA SER A 286 -10.78 11.85 7.78
C SER A 286 -11.68 12.27 6.60
N HIS A 287 -11.17 13.18 5.76
CA HIS A 287 -11.90 13.77 4.64
C HIS A 287 -10.99 13.84 3.41
N THR A 288 -11.49 13.44 2.25
CA THR A 288 -10.87 13.73 0.94
C THR A 288 -11.91 14.43 0.06
N GLY A 289 -11.59 15.65 -0.42
CA GLY A 289 -12.47 16.51 -1.23
C GLY A 289 -12.63 17.95 -0.70
N GLY A 290 -12.87 18.92 -1.60
CA GLY A 290 -12.95 20.35 -1.26
C GLY A 290 -14.30 20.79 -0.68
N VAL A 291 -14.28 21.52 0.44
CA VAL A 291 -15.49 22.11 1.05
C VAL A 291 -15.77 23.50 0.45
N SER A 292 -17.00 23.74 -0.03
CA SER A 292 -17.45 25.10 -0.39
C SER A 292 -18.28 25.70 0.75
N TRP A 293 -17.84 26.85 1.27
CA TRP A 293 -18.59 27.62 2.27
C TRP A 293 -19.50 28.65 1.58
N GLY A 294 -20.78 28.71 1.98
CA GLY A 294 -21.76 29.69 1.50
C GLY A 294 -21.46 31.14 1.91
N PRO A 295 -22.10 32.13 1.26
CA PRO A 295 -21.45 33.37 0.86
C PRO A 295 -21.57 34.45 1.94
N ASP A 296 -20.44 34.75 2.54
CA ASP A 296 -19.96 36.11 2.72
C ASP A 296 -18.47 35.96 3.05
N TRP A 297 -17.60 36.44 2.17
CA TRP A 297 -16.27 37.04 2.41
C TRP A 297 -15.51 37.00 1.09
N SER A 298 -15.18 38.18 0.58
CA SER A 298 -14.41 38.34 -0.64
C SER A 298 -12.93 38.16 -0.35
N LEU A 299 -12.28 37.18 -1.00
CA LEU A 299 -10.88 37.30 -1.39
C LEU A 299 -10.73 36.75 -2.81
N ARG A 300 -10.37 37.66 -3.71
CA ARG A 300 -10.12 37.44 -5.12
C ARG A 300 -8.69 36.90 -5.32
N ASP A 301 -8.59 35.97 -6.26
CA ASP A 301 -7.46 35.67 -7.15
C ASP A 301 -6.22 34.99 -6.54
N LEU A 302 -6.17 33.64 -6.62
CA LEU A 302 -5.12 32.77 -7.21
C LEU A 302 -5.19 31.33 -6.63
N TYR A 303 -5.37 30.33 -7.51
CA TYR A 303 -5.25 28.85 -7.34
C TYR A 303 -5.65 28.21 -5.98
N PRO A 304 -6.72 27.36 -5.90
CA PRO A 304 -7.04 26.59 -4.70
C PRO A 304 -6.19 25.29 -4.68
N THR A 305 -5.69 24.73 -3.58
CA THR A 305 -5.90 24.94 -2.13
C THR A 305 -4.72 24.28 -1.40
N ALA A 306 -3.86 25.07 -0.76
CA ALA A 306 -3.05 24.58 0.36
C ALA A 306 -3.74 25.05 1.65
N GLU A 307 -4.37 24.14 2.38
CA GLU A 307 -4.79 24.42 3.76
C GLU A 307 -3.61 24.16 4.69
N VAL A 308 -3.04 25.23 5.25
CA VAL A 308 -2.16 25.13 6.42
C VAL A 308 -3.07 24.97 7.63
N LEU A 309 -3.19 23.76 8.15
CA LEU A 309 -3.89 23.49 9.41
C LEU A 309 -2.91 23.76 10.58
N ASP A 310 -2.97 24.97 11.14
CA ASP A 310 -2.26 25.33 12.38
C ASP A 310 -3.06 24.85 13.60
N PHE A 311 -2.57 23.79 14.25
CA PHE A 311 -3.18 23.24 15.47
C PHE A 311 -2.44 23.71 16.73
N SER A 312 -2.66 24.96 17.15
CA SER A 312 -2.26 25.39 18.50
C SER A 312 -3.35 25.05 19.53
N SER A 313 -3.33 23.83 20.08
CA SER A 313 -4.23 23.45 21.18
C SER A 313 -3.50 23.43 22.53
N HIS A 314 -4.02 24.18 23.50
CA HIS A 314 -3.43 24.46 24.81
C HIS A 314 -3.93 23.53 25.94
N ASP A 315 -4.53 22.37 25.64
CA ASP A 315 -5.14 21.52 26.67
C ASP A 315 -4.64 20.07 26.62
N SER A 316 -4.30 19.55 27.80
CA SER A 316 -3.38 18.42 28.04
C SER A 316 -3.98 17.02 27.95
N ASP A 317 -5.10 16.84 27.23
CA ASP A 317 -5.65 15.51 26.98
C ASP A 317 -5.23 15.07 25.58
N ILE A 318 -4.35 14.07 25.52
CA ILE A 318 -3.72 13.53 24.30
C ILE A 318 -4.81 13.21 23.27
N LYS A 319 -4.92 14.09 22.26
CA LYS A 319 -5.75 13.86 21.07
C LYS A 319 -4.90 13.13 20.06
N ARG A 320 -5.42 12.01 19.59
CA ARG A 320 -4.85 11.19 18.54
C ARG A 320 -5.53 11.57 17.23
N TYR A 321 -4.77 11.61 16.15
CA TYR A 321 -5.25 12.06 14.85
C TYR A 321 -4.85 11.07 13.77
N VAL A 322 -5.81 10.76 12.89
CA VAL A 322 -5.59 10.02 11.64
C VAL A 322 -5.92 10.95 10.48
N PHE A 323 -4.98 11.15 9.56
CA PHE A 323 -5.18 11.95 8.36
C PHE A 323 -5.15 11.07 7.12
N ILE A 324 -6.08 11.31 6.19
CA ILE A 324 -6.06 10.74 4.84
C ILE A 324 -5.98 11.92 3.88
N LEU A 325 -4.95 11.94 3.03
CA LEU A 325 -4.56 13.03 2.16
C LEU A 325 -4.50 12.50 0.73
N MET A 326 -5.14 13.20 -0.20
CA MET A 326 -5.18 12.81 -1.60
C MET A 326 -5.00 14.04 -2.48
N ASN A 327 -4.09 13.98 -3.45
CA ASN A 327 -3.86 15.03 -4.46
C ASN A 327 -3.65 16.44 -3.89
N CYS A 328 -2.95 16.57 -2.76
CA CYS A 328 -2.70 17.87 -2.14
C CYS A 328 -1.21 18.08 -1.84
N THR A 329 -0.88 19.28 -1.33
CA THR A 329 0.37 19.52 -0.61
C THR A 329 0.00 19.68 0.85
N ALA A 330 0.57 18.86 1.73
CA ALA A 330 0.28 18.91 3.16
C ALA A 330 1.58 19.15 3.95
N ILE A 331 1.54 20.11 4.86
CA ILE A 331 2.68 20.45 5.72
C ILE A 331 2.24 20.33 7.18
N PHE A 332 2.86 19.42 7.89
CA PHE A 332 2.71 19.22 9.34
C PHE A 332 3.97 19.69 10.03
N SER A 333 3.86 20.61 11.00
CA SER A 333 5.00 21.08 11.78
C SER A 333 4.68 21.02 13.27
N GLU A 334 5.64 20.54 14.07
CA GLU A 334 5.55 20.46 15.53
C GLU A 334 4.36 19.63 16.05
N VAL A 335 4.06 18.52 15.36
CA VAL A 335 2.96 17.65 15.77
C VAL A 335 3.40 16.73 16.93
N PRO A 336 2.73 16.79 18.10
CA PRO A 336 3.17 16.03 19.26
C PRO A 336 2.98 14.51 19.09
N GLU A 337 1.82 14.05 18.63
CA GLU A 337 1.53 12.63 18.40
C GLU A 337 0.55 12.48 17.22
N LEU A 338 0.78 11.49 16.36
CA LEU A 338 -0.07 11.10 15.23
C LEU A 338 -0.33 9.59 15.28
N ASP A 339 -1.60 9.17 15.19
CA ASP A 339 -1.93 7.74 15.10
C ASP A 339 -1.73 7.23 13.66
N GLY A 340 -1.99 8.07 12.66
CA GLY A 340 -1.83 7.67 11.27
C GLY A 340 -1.81 8.83 10.27
N ILE A 341 -1.01 8.71 9.22
CA ILE A 341 -1.13 9.51 8.00
C ILE A 341 -1.18 8.56 6.81
N TYR A 342 -2.15 8.75 5.93
CA TYR A 342 -2.30 8.05 4.66
C TYR A 342 -2.26 9.11 3.56
N SER A 343 -1.25 9.05 2.70
CA SER A 343 -1.00 10.03 1.65
C SER A 343 -1.07 9.32 0.31
N TYR A 344 -1.84 9.86 -0.64
CA TYR A 344 -1.95 9.38 -2.01
C TYR A 344 -1.70 10.52 -3.00
N ASP A 345 -0.72 10.36 -3.89
CA ASP A 345 -0.32 11.36 -4.89
C ASP A 345 -0.17 12.78 -4.30
N THR A 346 0.40 12.87 -3.10
CA THR A 346 0.42 14.10 -2.28
C THR A 346 1.87 14.48 -1.99
N GLU A 347 2.18 15.76 -2.09
CA GLU A 347 3.45 16.31 -1.61
C GLU A 347 3.36 16.51 -0.10
N LEU A 348 3.95 15.59 0.67
CA LEU A 348 3.82 15.56 2.12
C LEU A 348 5.11 16.03 2.81
N ILE A 349 5.03 17.06 3.63
CA ILE A 349 6.14 17.50 4.50
C ILE A 349 5.73 17.32 5.96
N ILE A 350 6.50 16.53 6.71
CA ILE A 350 6.30 16.35 8.15
C ILE A 350 7.58 16.75 8.87
N ASP A 351 7.49 17.79 9.69
CA ASP A 351 8.60 18.39 10.40
C ASP A 351 8.39 18.28 11.91
N ARG A 352 9.29 17.55 12.59
CA ARG A 352 9.29 17.36 14.07
C ARG A 352 8.01 16.69 14.60
N CYS A 353 7.68 15.50 14.12
CA CYS A 353 6.64 14.66 14.73
C CYS A 353 7.22 13.79 15.85
N ARG A 354 6.82 14.03 17.10
CA ARG A 354 7.43 13.32 18.25
C ARG A 354 7.09 11.82 18.26
N LEU A 355 5.91 11.41 17.78
CA LEU A 355 5.56 10.01 17.57
C LEU A 355 4.49 9.90 16.48
N MET A 356 4.75 9.09 15.47
CA MET A 356 3.79 8.73 14.43
C MET A 356 3.64 7.21 14.40
N ASP A 357 2.43 6.70 14.68
CA ASP A 357 2.21 5.25 14.71
C ASP A 357 2.26 4.64 13.30
N VAL A 358 1.57 5.23 12.33
CA VAL A 358 1.59 4.74 10.94
C VAL A 358 1.74 5.88 9.94
N ALA A 359 2.67 5.75 9.00
CA ALA A 359 2.77 6.55 7.79
C ALA A 359 2.51 5.65 6.58
N MET A 360 1.52 5.93 5.75
CA MET A 360 1.36 5.32 4.43
C MET A 360 1.62 6.40 3.39
N LEU A 361 2.67 6.23 2.60
CA LEU A 361 3.17 7.22 1.65
C LEU A 361 2.93 6.74 0.22
N SER A 362 2.17 7.54 -0.52
CA SER A 362 2.07 7.56 -1.98
C SER A 362 2.31 8.99 -2.47
N GLY A 363 3.27 9.16 -3.39
CA GLY A 363 3.72 10.46 -3.92
C GLY A 363 5.15 10.86 -3.53
N GLU A 364 5.47 12.15 -3.58
CA GLU A 364 6.75 12.69 -3.10
C GLU A 364 6.57 13.21 -1.67
N GLY A 365 7.51 12.96 -0.76
CA GLY A 365 7.33 13.46 0.60
C GLY A 365 8.61 13.52 1.41
N VAL A 366 8.74 14.55 2.24
CA VAL A 366 9.86 14.75 3.17
C VAL A 366 9.35 14.59 4.59
N ILE A 367 9.83 13.56 5.29
CA ILE A 367 9.66 13.44 6.73
C ILE A 367 10.99 13.79 7.37
N GLN A 368 10.96 14.60 8.43
CA GLN A 368 12.17 15.00 9.12
C GLN A 368 11.98 15.17 10.62
N ASP A 369 13.05 14.93 11.37
CA ASP A 369 13.16 15.05 12.83
C ASP A 369 12.03 14.30 13.58
N SER A 370 11.61 13.13 13.08
CA SER A 370 10.43 12.41 13.52
C SER A 370 10.71 10.99 14.05
N ILE A 371 9.83 10.49 14.93
CA ILE A 371 9.83 9.09 15.36
C ILE A 371 8.62 8.39 14.74
N ILE A 372 8.86 7.36 13.93
CA ILE A 372 7.84 6.64 13.17
C ILE A 372 7.82 5.18 13.61
N THR A 373 6.67 4.68 14.08
CA THR A 373 6.53 3.26 14.43
C THR A 373 6.45 2.39 13.16
N MET A 374 5.70 2.82 12.14
CA MET A 374 5.59 2.07 10.90
C MET A 374 5.44 2.99 9.69
N ALA A 375 6.26 2.82 8.66
CA ALA A 375 6.17 3.54 7.39
C ALA A 375 5.94 2.55 6.24
N PHE A 376 4.79 2.63 5.57
CA PHE A 376 4.52 1.93 4.32
C PHE A 376 4.80 2.87 3.15
N VAL A 377 5.60 2.42 2.20
CA VAL A 377 5.94 3.15 0.97
C VAL A 377 5.54 2.25 -0.19
N ASP A 378 4.65 2.73 -1.05
CA ASP A 378 4.09 1.91 -2.14
C ASP A 378 4.45 2.47 -3.52
N GLY A 379 4.50 1.60 -4.54
CA GLY A 379 4.59 2.01 -5.95
C GLY A 379 5.75 2.96 -6.29
N ASP A 380 5.42 4.10 -6.90
CA ASP A 380 6.35 5.12 -7.42
C ASP A 380 6.58 6.29 -6.45
N THR A 381 6.47 6.02 -5.15
CA THR A 381 6.69 7.03 -4.10
C THR A 381 8.17 7.43 -4.01
N LYS A 382 8.47 8.71 -3.77
CA LYS A 382 9.85 9.20 -3.54
C LYS A 382 9.94 9.82 -2.15
N PRO A 383 9.98 8.99 -1.08
CA PRO A 383 10.11 9.53 0.25
C PRO A 383 11.56 9.97 0.52
N THR A 384 11.70 11.06 1.25
CA THR A 384 12.95 11.54 1.86
C THR A 384 12.77 11.52 3.37
N PHE A 385 13.66 10.83 4.08
CA PHE A 385 13.68 10.78 5.55
C PHE A 385 14.94 11.49 6.06
N ILE A 386 14.81 12.42 7.00
CA ILE A 386 15.90 13.28 7.48
C ILE A 386 15.92 13.31 9.01
N ASN A 387 17.01 12.83 9.63
CA ASN A 387 17.14 12.73 11.09
C ASN A 387 16.01 11.91 11.77
N ASP A 388 15.42 10.95 11.06
CA ASP A 388 14.28 10.19 11.57
C ASP A 388 14.71 8.93 12.32
N LYS A 389 13.83 8.46 13.22
CA LYS A 389 13.90 7.12 13.80
C LYS A 389 12.66 6.33 13.41
N ILE A 390 12.83 5.35 12.54
CA ILE A 390 11.78 4.50 12.00
C ILE A 390 11.91 3.11 12.62
N TRP A 391 10.83 2.58 13.20
CA TRP A 391 10.85 1.23 13.75
C TRP A 391 10.63 0.20 12.64
N ILE A 392 9.58 0.31 11.83
CA ILE A 392 9.39 -0.56 10.67
C ILE A 392 9.22 0.29 9.42
N ILE A 393 9.97 0.01 8.37
CA ILE A 393 9.67 0.52 7.02
C ILE A 393 9.32 -0.66 6.11
N ALA A 394 8.17 -0.58 5.44
CA ALA A 394 7.66 -1.56 4.50
C ALA A 394 7.61 -0.95 3.10
N LEU A 395 8.49 -1.42 2.22
CA LEU A 395 8.53 -1.04 0.81
C LEU A 395 7.73 -2.07 0.01
N ARG A 396 6.58 -1.66 -0.55
CA ARG A 396 5.67 -2.55 -1.28
C ARG A 396 5.64 -2.16 -2.74
N ASN A 397 5.88 -3.11 -3.64
CA ASN A 397 5.90 -2.88 -5.09
C ASN A 397 6.73 -1.64 -5.50
N TYR A 398 7.82 -1.39 -4.78
CA TYR A 398 8.51 -0.10 -4.79
C TYR A 398 9.41 0.04 -6.01
N THR A 399 9.23 1.10 -6.80
CA THR A 399 9.93 1.28 -8.09
C THR A 399 10.86 2.49 -8.16
N GLU A 400 10.83 3.37 -7.16
CA GLU A 400 11.54 4.65 -7.16
C GLU A 400 12.74 4.67 -6.20
N THR A 401 13.29 5.85 -5.86
CA THR A 401 14.40 5.97 -4.91
C THR A 401 13.95 6.59 -3.59
N ALA A 402 14.16 5.87 -2.49
CA ALA A 402 13.96 6.38 -1.14
C ALA A 402 15.27 7.00 -0.65
N GLU A 403 15.22 8.28 -0.30
CA GLU A 403 16.39 9.04 0.16
C GLU A 403 16.41 9.13 1.69
N PHE A 404 17.59 8.94 2.27
CA PHE A 404 17.81 8.96 3.71
C PHE A 404 18.94 9.93 4.06
N GLU A 405 18.76 10.73 5.10
CA GLU A 405 19.78 11.57 5.70
C GLU A 405 19.77 11.35 7.20
N ASN A 406 20.86 10.82 7.78
CA ASN A 406 21.01 10.56 9.21
C ASN A 406 19.79 9.83 9.83
N THR A 407 19.24 8.84 9.13
CA THR A 407 18.03 8.13 9.54
C THR A 407 18.37 6.77 10.12
N TYR A 408 17.66 6.36 11.18
CA TYR A 408 17.75 5.02 11.77
C TYR A 408 16.50 4.21 11.44
N VAL A 409 16.67 2.96 10.98
CA VAL A 409 15.59 2.03 10.64
C VAL A 409 15.75 0.72 11.41
N GLU A 410 14.87 0.39 12.36
CA GLU A 410 14.99 -0.85 13.15
C GLU A 410 14.70 -2.11 12.31
N THR A 411 13.70 -2.06 11.42
CA THR A 411 13.30 -3.20 10.58
C THR A 411 12.92 -2.73 9.17
N LEU A 412 13.50 -3.37 8.15
CA LEU A 412 13.14 -3.19 6.74
C LEU A 412 12.33 -4.40 6.25
N PHE A 413 11.15 -4.14 5.71
CA PHE A 413 10.28 -5.11 5.08
C PHE A 413 10.16 -4.79 3.59
N VAL A 414 10.32 -5.79 2.73
CA VAL A 414 10.20 -5.63 1.28
C VAL A 414 9.18 -6.63 0.76
N GLU A 415 8.09 -6.10 0.21
CA GLU A 415 6.95 -6.89 -0.26
C GLU A 415 6.71 -6.67 -1.76
N GLY A 416 6.46 -7.75 -2.49
CA GLY A 416 6.17 -7.67 -3.93
C GLY A 416 7.39 -7.40 -4.79
N SER A 417 7.18 -6.82 -5.97
CA SER A 417 8.25 -6.55 -6.94
C SER A 417 8.96 -5.24 -6.60
N MET A 418 10.23 -5.30 -6.19
CA MET A 418 11.03 -4.13 -5.89
C MET A 418 12.03 -3.90 -7.02
N THR A 419 11.85 -2.80 -7.75
CA THR A 419 12.85 -2.29 -8.73
C THR A 419 13.47 -0.98 -8.29
N GLY A 420 12.99 -0.41 -7.18
CA GLY A 420 13.48 0.82 -6.59
C GLY A 420 14.83 0.67 -5.89
N SER A 421 15.33 1.79 -5.36
CA SER A 421 16.61 1.86 -4.68
C SER A 421 16.57 2.64 -3.36
N LEU A 422 17.50 2.31 -2.47
CA LEU A 422 17.76 3.06 -1.23
C LEU A 422 19.02 3.90 -1.42
N LYS A 423 18.98 5.17 -1.04
CA LYS A 423 20.10 6.10 -1.21
C LYS A 423 20.29 6.96 0.03
N GLY A 424 21.54 7.21 0.41
CA GLY A 424 21.88 8.14 1.48
C GLY A 424 22.15 7.46 2.83
N SER A 425 22.27 8.31 3.85
CA SER A 425 22.75 7.95 5.18
C SER A 425 21.65 7.31 6.02
N VAL A 426 21.62 5.98 6.01
CA VAL A 426 20.71 5.16 6.81
C VAL A 426 21.51 4.13 7.64
N THR A 427 21.15 4.00 8.91
CA THR A 427 21.64 2.94 9.81
C THR A 427 20.51 1.97 10.09
N PHE A 428 20.75 0.68 9.88
CA PHE A 428 19.76 -0.35 10.19
C PHE A 428 20.00 -0.96 11.57
N GLY A 429 18.92 -1.27 12.29
CA GLY A 429 18.96 -2.00 13.57
C GLY A 429 19.52 -3.41 13.40
N GLU A 430 20.01 -4.01 14.48
CA GLU A 430 20.54 -5.40 14.44
C GLU A 430 19.47 -6.40 13.98
N GLU A 431 18.20 -6.14 14.31
CA GLU A 431 17.06 -6.98 13.89
C GLU A 431 16.63 -6.73 12.44
N ALA A 432 17.09 -5.65 11.80
CA ALA A 432 16.76 -5.35 10.41
C ALA A 432 17.24 -6.42 9.43
N LEU A 433 18.27 -7.21 9.80
CA LEU A 433 18.75 -8.34 9.00
C LEU A 433 17.80 -9.55 9.02
N ASN A 434 16.77 -9.55 9.87
CA ASN A 434 15.63 -10.44 9.66
C ASN A 434 14.67 -9.89 8.62
N ALA A 435 15.09 -8.92 7.79
CA ALA A 435 14.34 -8.40 6.66
C ALA A 435 13.65 -9.55 5.94
N TYR A 436 12.33 -9.63 6.14
CA TYR A 436 11.50 -10.56 5.42
C TYR A 436 11.41 -10.01 4.00
N MET A 437 12.42 -10.34 3.19
CA MET A 437 12.33 -10.19 1.75
C MET A 437 11.44 -11.33 1.27
N LEU A 438 10.13 -11.11 1.35
CA LEU A 438 9.14 -12.01 0.77
C LEU A 438 9.07 -11.84 -0.77
N GLY A 439 9.87 -10.93 -1.32
CA GLY A 439 9.87 -10.51 -2.71
C GLY A 439 11.24 -10.58 -3.39
N GLU A 440 11.50 -9.56 -4.21
CA GLU A 440 12.63 -9.46 -5.14
C GLU A 440 13.89 -8.83 -4.51
N ALA A 441 14.89 -8.52 -5.35
CA ALA A 441 16.17 -7.95 -4.94
C ALA A 441 16.06 -6.48 -4.47
N VAL A 442 16.89 -6.09 -3.51
CA VAL A 442 16.99 -4.71 -3.02
C VAL A 442 18.22 -4.04 -3.62
N THR A 443 18.06 -2.88 -4.25
CA THR A 443 19.21 -2.10 -4.74
C THR A 443 19.55 -0.96 -3.78
N ARG A 444 20.81 -0.86 -3.34
CA ARG A 444 21.30 0.28 -2.54
C ARG A 444 22.39 1.04 -3.29
N ILE A 445 22.29 2.36 -3.30
CA ILE A 445 23.25 3.29 -3.89
C ILE A 445 24.14 3.82 -2.76
N TYR A 446 25.45 3.63 -2.91
CA TYR A 446 26.45 4.09 -1.95
C TYR A 446 27.29 5.23 -2.53
N THR A 447 27.70 6.14 -1.65
CA THR A 447 28.64 7.22 -1.93
C THR A 447 29.96 6.93 -1.23
N LEU A 448 31.03 6.72 -2.01
CA LEU A 448 32.40 6.69 -1.52
C LEU A 448 32.96 8.12 -1.48
N VAL A 449 33.52 8.52 -0.34
CA VAL A 449 34.32 9.74 -0.19
C VAL A 449 35.75 9.35 0.17
N THR A 450 36.70 9.74 -0.68
CA THR A 450 38.13 9.58 -0.41
C THR A 450 38.74 10.89 0.04
N GLN A 451 39.42 10.88 1.17
CA GLN A 451 40.00 12.10 1.75
C GLN A 451 41.29 11.84 2.53
N THR A 452 41.99 12.92 2.85
CA THR A 452 42.96 13.01 3.94
C THR A 452 42.32 13.82 5.07
N PRO A 453 42.93 13.93 6.27
CA PRO A 453 42.42 14.81 7.32
C PRO A 453 42.24 16.29 6.94
N LYS A 454 42.76 16.73 5.77
CA LYS A 454 42.73 18.15 5.34
C LYS A 454 42.10 18.41 3.98
N HIS A 455 42.07 17.41 3.09
CA HIS A 455 41.70 17.58 1.69
C HIS A 455 40.99 16.35 1.14
N VAL A 456 39.97 16.57 0.30
CA VAL A 456 39.38 15.53 -0.54
C VAL A 456 40.37 15.08 -1.61
N LEU A 457 40.25 13.82 -2.06
CA LEU A 457 41.19 13.19 -2.99
C LEU A 457 40.51 12.86 -4.32
N PRO A 458 40.57 13.75 -5.32
CA PRO A 458 40.05 13.45 -6.65
C PRO A 458 40.92 12.44 -7.39
N GLY A 459 40.31 11.65 -8.28
CA GLY A 459 41.00 10.64 -9.10
C GLY A 459 41.46 9.40 -8.34
N ALA A 460 40.95 9.15 -7.13
CA ALA A 460 41.17 7.92 -6.40
C ALA A 460 40.48 6.77 -7.13
N ARG A 461 41.22 5.71 -7.47
CA ARG A 461 40.63 4.52 -8.09
C ARG A 461 39.87 3.71 -7.05
N ALA A 462 38.68 3.26 -7.37
CA ALA A 462 37.87 2.42 -6.49
C ALA A 462 37.42 1.16 -7.22
N GLN A 463 37.43 0.03 -6.51
CA GLN A 463 37.04 -1.29 -7.01
C GLN A 463 36.19 -1.98 -5.95
N LEU A 464 35.06 -2.56 -6.36
CA LEU A 464 34.18 -3.33 -5.51
C LEU A 464 34.24 -4.80 -5.91
N PHE A 465 34.47 -5.68 -4.95
CA PHE A 465 34.52 -7.12 -5.14
C PHE A 465 33.35 -7.80 -4.43
N SER A 466 32.75 -8.81 -5.07
CA SER A 466 31.72 -9.67 -4.47
C SER A 466 32.29 -10.52 -3.33
N PRO A 467 31.44 -11.21 -2.54
CA PRO A 467 31.90 -12.18 -1.54
C PRO A 467 32.80 -13.29 -2.13
N GLU A 468 32.63 -13.63 -3.41
CA GLU A 468 33.44 -14.60 -4.17
C GLU A 468 34.73 -14.00 -4.73
N ASN A 469 35.04 -12.74 -4.38
CA ASN A 469 36.20 -11.99 -4.84
C ASN A 469 36.18 -11.72 -6.37
N GLU A 470 34.99 -11.61 -6.95
CA GLU A 470 34.80 -11.19 -8.34
C GLU A 470 34.66 -9.67 -8.41
N LEU A 471 35.33 -9.01 -9.37
CA LEU A 471 35.21 -7.57 -9.56
C LEU A 471 33.81 -7.24 -10.11
N VAL A 472 32.96 -6.59 -9.30
CA VAL A 472 31.58 -6.23 -9.67
C VAL A 472 31.44 -4.77 -10.09
N TRP A 473 32.33 -3.89 -9.64
CA TRP A 473 32.34 -2.48 -10.04
C TRP A 473 33.75 -1.88 -9.97
N SER A 474 34.04 -0.89 -10.83
CA SER A 474 35.25 -0.07 -10.75
C SER A 474 35.01 1.35 -11.25
N GLY A 475 35.59 2.35 -10.59
CA GLY A 475 35.48 3.76 -10.95
C GLY A 475 36.64 4.62 -10.43
N GLU A 476 36.56 5.93 -10.64
CA GLU A 476 37.47 6.93 -10.08
C GLU A 476 36.66 8.04 -9.39
N THR A 477 37.18 8.62 -8.30
CA THR A 477 36.53 9.73 -7.61
C THR A 477 36.59 11.04 -8.41
N ASP A 478 35.54 11.84 -8.32
CA ASP A 478 35.40 13.14 -8.98
C ASP A 478 36.22 14.24 -8.30
N GLU A 479 36.07 15.50 -8.74
CA GLU A 479 36.77 16.66 -8.19
C GLU A 479 36.47 16.92 -6.70
N ASN A 480 35.36 16.40 -6.18
CA ASN A 480 34.99 16.46 -4.77
C ASN A 480 35.53 15.26 -3.97
N GLY A 481 36.30 14.38 -4.61
CA GLY A 481 36.78 13.13 -4.00
C GLY A 481 35.65 12.11 -3.79
N THR A 482 34.58 12.19 -4.58
CA THR A 482 33.39 11.32 -4.43
C THR A 482 33.22 10.35 -5.60
N ALA A 483 32.69 9.15 -5.34
CA ALA A 483 32.26 8.21 -6.37
C ALA A 483 30.98 7.49 -5.92
N THR A 484 30.08 7.18 -6.85
CA THR A 484 28.84 6.46 -6.55
C THR A 484 28.84 5.09 -7.20
N PHE A 485 28.34 4.09 -6.48
CA PHE A 485 28.13 2.74 -7.01
C PHE A 485 26.87 2.12 -6.41
N GLN A 486 26.36 1.07 -7.04
CA GLN A 486 25.13 0.39 -6.59
C GLN A 486 25.40 -1.10 -6.36
N ILE A 487 24.74 -1.66 -5.36
CA ILE A 487 24.72 -3.09 -5.07
C ILE A 487 23.27 -3.56 -5.06
N THR A 488 23.00 -4.63 -5.78
CA THR A 488 21.70 -5.31 -5.76
C THR A 488 21.83 -6.59 -4.93
N TYR A 489 21.09 -6.66 -3.84
CA TYR A 489 21.06 -7.78 -2.89
C TYR A 489 19.87 -8.68 -3.20
N GLU A 490 20.13 -9.90 -3.66
CA GLU A 490 19.09 -10.89 -3.98
C GLU A 490 18.47 -11.50 -2.71
N PRO A 491 17.26 -12.06 -2.80
CA PRO A 491 16.67 -12.88 -1.73
C PRO A 491 17.62 -13.99 -1.28
N GLY A 492 18.17 -13.85 -0.08
CA GLY A 492 19.15 -14.78 0.52
C GLY A 492 20.58 -14.23 0.64
N ASP A 493 20.88 -13.13 -0.05
CA ASP A 493 22.20 -12.48 -0.04
C ASP A 493 22.23 -11.21 0.82
N ILE A 494 21.26 -11.01 1.71
CA ILE A 494 21.17 -9.82 2.57
C ILE A 494 22.39 -9.67 3.51
N ASP A 495 23.01 -10.79 3.87
CA ASP A 495 24.22 -10.86 4.68
C ASP A 495 25.51 -10.80 3.85
N ALA A 496 25.41 -10.61 2.53
CA ALA A 496 26.55 -10.57 1.64
C ALA A 496 27.47 -9.39 1.94
N LYS A 497 28.77 -9.68 2.05
CA LYS A 497 29.83 -8.72 2.37
C LYS A 497 30.71 -8.51 1.16
N TYR A 498 30.64 -7.30 0.61
CA TYR A 498 31.47 -6.85 -0.49
C TYR A 498 32.75 -6.20 0.04
N LEU A 499 33.83 -6.29 -0.73
CA LEU A 499 35.09 -5.62 -0.41
C LEU A 499 35.26 -4.40 -1.31
N LEU A 500 35.23 -3.20 -0.71
CA LEU A 500 35.55 -1.96 -1.40
C LEU A 500 37.03 -1.64 -1.20
N VAL A 501 37.75 -1.46 -2.29
CA VAL A 501 39.18 -1.11 -2.31
C VAL A 501 39.34 0.24 -3.00
N SER A 502 39.97 1.21 -2.35
CA SER A 502 40.37 2.47 -2.99
C SER A 502 41.88 2.64 -2.98
N THR A 503 42.41 3.14 -4.09
CA THR A 503 43.84 3.31 -4.32
C THR A 503 44.14 4.73 -4.77
N VAL A 504 45.04 5.40 -4.05
CA VAL A 504 45.59 6.71 -4.40
C VAL A 504 47.11 6.60 -4.44
N GLU A 505 47.67 6.73 -5.63
CA GLU A 505 49.08 6.43 -5.90
C GLU A 505 49.40 4.97 -5.47
N ASP A 506 50.30 4.77 -4.49
CA ASP A 506 50.66 3.45 -3.96
C ASP A 506 49.92 3.10 -2.64
N ASN A 507 49.04 3.98 -2.16
CA ASN A 507 48.31 3.77 -0.91
C ASN A 507 46.97 3.09 -1.18
N VAL A 508 46.61 2.12 -0.35
CA VAL A 508 45.38 1.34 -0.47
C VAL A 508 44.57 1.49 0.83
N CYS A 509 43.29 1.77 0.70
CA CYS A 509 42.30 1.75 1.77
C CYS A 509 41.23 0.70 1.43
N THR A 510 40.75 -0.05 2.42
CA THR A 510 39.75 -1.10 2.22
C THR A 510 38.65 -1.03 3.26
N SER A 511 37.41 -1.24 2.84
CA SER A 511 36.24 -1.38 3.72
C SER A 511 35.37 -2.55 3.30
N THR A 512 34.62 -3.11 4.25
CA THR A 512 33.55 -4.05 3.96
C THR A 512 32.26 -3.28 3.73
N VAL A 513 31.52 -3.63 2.67
CA VAL A 513 30.23 -3.04 2.31
C VAL A 513 29.16 -4.12 2.37
N ASP A 514 28.14 -3.92 3.19
CA ASP A 514 26.98 -4.77 3.34
C ASP A 514 25.72 -3.90 3.50
N LEU A 515 24.55 -4.53 3.30
CA LEU A 515 23.27 -3.81 3.24
C LEU A 515 22.95 -3.06 4.54
N ALA A 516 23.23 -3.65 5.70
CA ALA A 516 22.69 -3.18 6.98
C ALA A 516 23.66 -2.29 7.77
N PHE A 517 24.96 -2.60 7.77
CA PHE A 517 25.93 -2.01 8.68
C PHE A 517 26.87 -1.00 8.03
N THR A 518 26.78 -0.85 6.71
CA THR A 518 27.61 0.14 6.02
C THR A 518 26.95 1.50 6.06
N GLU A 519 27.59 2.42 6.77
CA GLU A 519 27.26 3.84 6.77
C GLU A 519 27.50 4.44 5.36
N ASP A 520 26.65 5.39 4.99
CA ASP A 520 26.78 6.20 3.78
C ASP A 520 26.87 7.68 4.20
N PRO A 521 27.86 8.47 3.73
CA PRO A 521 28.95 8.08 2.83
C PRO A 521 29.98 7.14 3.46
N ILE A 522 30.54 6.24 2.65
CA ILE A 522 31.70 5.42 3.02
C ILE A 522 32.96 6.27 2.92
N ILE A 523 33.65 6.48 4.05
CA ILE A 523 34.83 7.34 4.12
C ILE A 523 36.11 6.49 4.07
N HIS A 524 36.90 6.66 3.02
CA HIS A 524 38.26 6.14 2.92
C HIS A 524 39.25 7.27 3.22
N GLU A 525 39.71 7.33 4.47
CA GLU A 525 40.71 8.30 4.93
C GLU A 525 42.14 7.76 4.75
N PHE A 526 42.99 8.54 4.06
CA PHE A 526 44.40 8.21 3.82
C PHE A 526 45.30 9.03 4.74
N GLU A 527 46.09 8.35 5.59
CA GLU A 527 46.84 9.02 6.66
C GLU A 527 47.89 10.01 6.15
N HIS A 528 48.59 9.71 5.05
CA HIS A 528 49.54 10.62 4.42
C HIS A 528 49.78 10.23 2.97
N LEU A 529 49.31 11.05 2.04
CA LEU A 529 49.92 11.04 0.71
C LEU A 529 51.30 11.68 0.84
N PRO A 530 52.37 11.10 0.27
CA PRO A 530 53.63 11.81 0.18
C PRO A 530 53.29 13.16 -0.45
N GLU A 531 53.54 14.26 0.27
CA GLU A 531 53.39 15.60 -0.30
C GLU A 531 54.10 15.52 -1.64
N ARG A 532 53.34 15.57 -2.75
CA ARG A 532 53.93 15.65 -4.07
C ARG A 532 54.83 16.84 -3.95
N GLN A 533 56.15 16.59 -3.84
CA GLN A 533 57.11 17.66 -3.68
C GLN A 533 56.83 18.57 -4.83
N ASN A 534 56.27 19.75 -4.50
CA ASN A 534 55.61 20.58 -5.48
C ASN A 534 56.62 20.71 -6.61
N VAL A 535 56.26 20.38 -7.86
CA VAL A 535 57.25 20.32 -8.94
C VAL A 535 57.97 21.68 -9.05
N ILE A 536 57.31 22.75 -8.59
CA ILE A 536 57.86 24.07 -8.31
C ILE A 536 58.94 24.04 -7.21
N THR A 537 58.73 23.44 -6.05
CA THR A 537 59.76 23.25 -5.00
C THR A 537 60.96 22.46 -5.50
N LEU A 538 60.75 21.36 -6.24
CA LEU A 538 61.84 20.59 -6.87
C LEU A 538 62.57 21.42 -7.93
N ALA A 539 61.84 22.17 -8.76
CA ALA A 539 62.42 23.07 -9.76
C ALA A 539 63.18 24.24 -9.12
N VAL A 540 62.69 24.80 -8.01
CA VAL A 540 63.33 25.87 -7.24
C VAL A 540 64.58 25.34 -6.52
N GLN A 541 64.53 24.14 -5.94
CA GLN A 541 65.69 23.48 -5.36
C GLN A 541 66.75 23.17 -6.43
N ALA A 542 66.33 22.66 -7.60
CA ALA A 542 67.24 22.45 -8.73
C ALA A 542 67.86 23.75 -9.24
N ALA A 543 67.05 24.80 -9.44
CA ALA A 543 67.51 26.11 -9.90
C ALA A 543 68.49 26.77 -8.90
N SER A 544 68.18 26.72 -7.60
CA SER A 544 69.06 27.25 -6.56
C SER A 544 70.39 26.48 -6.50
N THR A 545 70.38 25.17 -6.66
CA THR A 545 71.59 24.34 -6.72
C THR A 545 72.45 24.70 -7.93
N ILE A 546 71.84 24.91 -9.11
CA ILE A 546 72.53 25.36 -10.33
C ILE A 546 73.17 26.74 -10.12
N ILE A 547 72.46 27.69 -9.50
CA ILE A 547 72.98 29.04 -9.20
C ILE A 547 74.18 28.97 -8.25
N ILE A 548 74.09 28.17 -7.18
CA ILE A 548 75.20 27.98 -6.23
C ILE A 548 76.42 27.39 -6.94
N LEU A 549 76.23 26.38 -7.80
CA LEU A 549 77.32 25.79 -8.58
C LEU A 549 77.96 26.81 -9.51
N ALA A 550 77.16 27.62 -10.21
CA ALA A 550 77.64 28.66 -11.10
C ALA A 550 78.48 29.71 -10.35
N VAL A 551 78.03 30.15 -9.17
CA VAL A 551 78.77 31.09 -8.32
C VAL A 551 80.10 30.49 -7.84
N LEU A 552 80.12 29.21 -7.44
CA LEU A 552 81.34 28.53 -7.02
C LEU A 552 82.35 28.37 -8.17
N ILE A 553 81.87 28.06 -9.38
CA ILE A 553 82.71 28.00 -10.58
C ILE A 553 83.30 29.37 -10.89
N LEU A 554 82.48 30.43 -10.89
CA LEU A 554 82.93 31.81 -11.12
C LEU A 554 83.96 32.25 -10.08
N LYS A 555 83.74 31.92 -8.80
CA LYS A 555 84.69 32.24 -7.71
C LYS A 555 86.03 31.51 -7.90
N LYS A 556 86.00 30.23 -8.29
CA LYS A 556 87.22 29.47 -8.61
C LYS A 556 87.95 30.05 -9.82
N MET A 557 87.23 30.44 -10.86
CA MET A 557 87.81 31.11 -12.03
C MET A 557 88.42 32.47 -11.70
N SER A 558 87.88 33.21 -10.72
CA SER A 558 88.45 34.50 -10.28
C SER A 558 89.71 34.36 -9.42
N SER A 559 90.01 33.16 -8.92
CA SER A 559 91.19 32.86 -8.09
C SER A 559 92.37 32.29 -8.88
N ILE A 560 92.19 32.08 -10.19
CA ILE A 560 93.20 31.70 -11.17
C ILE A 560 93.53 32.96 -11.97
#